data_AF-A0AAD9RUP9-F1
#
_entry.id   AF-A0AAD9RUP9-F1
#
_cell.length_a   1.000
_cell.length_b   1.000
_cell.length_c   1.000
_cell.angle_alpha   90.00
_cell.angle_beta   90.00
_cell.angle_gamma   90.00
#
_symmetry.space_group_name_H-M   'P 1'
#
loop_
_entity.id
_entity.type
_entity.pdbx_description
1 polymer ?
#
loop_
_entity_poly.entity_id
_entity_poly.type
_entity_poly.pdbx_seq_one_letter_code
_entity_poly.pdbx_strand_id
1 'polypeptide(L)'
;MGIKQSVYESGTVQDYYKLSSEEYTLIKQLWTEIEDKPQYYGNLFFTSFLGVYPQYIKYYTLNPHVPLSVDVRLTAKFTVIMEAIGYLMLDVYRNRKQLDRLVGYVAMVHKDMRLDKQDMTVCHYEFRNELLAILGANVSNENDWKVPRSDNKIFQ
;
A
#
# COMPACT_ATOMS: atom_id res chain seq x y z
N MET A 1 13.82 -23.78 35.33
CA MET A 1 12.69 -23.28 34.51
C MET A 1 13.28 -22.33 33.48
N GLY A 2 13.39 -22.77 32.22
CA GLY A 2 13.97 -21.95 31.16
C GLY A 2 12.98 -20.89 30.71
N ILE A 3 13.37 -19.62 30.80
CA ILE A 3 12.62 -18.51 30.22
C ILE A 3 12.64 -18.72 28.70
N LYS A 4 11.49 -19.08 28.13
CA LYS A 4 11.30 -19.06 26.67
C LYS A 4 11.28 -17.59 26.24
N GLN A 5 12.43 -17.06 25.88
CA GLN A 5 12.51 -15.78 25.19
C GLN A 5 11.77 -15.92 23.87
N SER A 6 10.68 -15.17 23.75
CA SER A 6 9.92 -15.00 22.53
C SER A 6 10.81 -14.30 21.51
N VAL A 7 10.89 -14.82 20.28
CA VAL A 7 11.63 -14.22 19.15
C VAL A 7 11.15 -12.79 18.83
N TYR A 8 10.02 -12.35 19.41
CA TYR A 8 9.51 -10.98 19.29
C TYR A 8 10.19 -9.96 20.22
N GLU A 9 11.13 -10.37 21.09
CA GLU A 9 11.82 -9.46 22.02
C GLU A 9 13.10 -8.84 21.47
N SER A 10 13.57 -9.20 20.26
CA SER A 10 14.71 -8.52 19.64
C SER A 10 14.32 -7.20 18.96
N GLY A 11 13.97 -6.20 19.78
CA GLY A 11 14.73 -4.96 19.91
C GLY A 11 15.09 -4.07 18.71
N THR A 12 14.63 -4.28 17.48
CA THR A 12 14.72 -3.23 16.45
C THR A 12 13.36 -2.60 16.25
N VAL A 13 13.12 -1.54 17.04
CA VAL A 13 11.97 -0.67 16.79
C VAL A 13 12.19 -0.05 15.41
N GLN A 14 11.39 -0.46 14.42
CA GLN A 14 11.51 0.07 13.07
C GLN A 14 11.11 1.54 13.13
N ASP A 15 12.01 2.44 12.73
CA ASP A 15 11.70 3.86 12.63
C ASP A 15 10.94 4.07 11.32
N TYR A 16 9.61 3.98 11.42
CA TYR A 16 8.74 4.39 10.33
C TYR A 16 8.95 5.87 10.07
N TYR A 17 8.87 6.25 8.79
CA TYR A 17 8.69 7.64 8.40
C TYR A 17 7.58 8.26 9.26
N LYS A 18 7.65 9.56 9.55
CA LYS A 18 6.64 10.28 10.32
C LYS A 18 6.04 11.38 9.44
N LEU A 19 4.80 11.18 9.01
CA LEU A 19 4.04 12.15 8.24
C LEU A 19 3.97 13.48 9.00
N SER A 20 4.19 14.59 8.27
CA SER A 20 3.81 15.92 8.72
C SER A 20 2.29 16.03 8.87
N SER A 21 1.83 17.06 9.58
CA SER A 21 0.40 17.33 9.71
C SER A 21 -0.26 17.61 8.35
N GLU A 22 0.45 18.31 7.47
CA GLU A 22 0.05 18.63 6.11
C GLU A 22 -0.05 17.35 5.26
N GLU A 23 0.97 16.50 5.31
CA GLU A 23 0.98 15.23 4.56
C GLU A 23 -0.14 14.30 5.00
N TYR A 24 -0.37 14.19 6.31
CA TYR A 24 -1.47 13.38 6.83
C TYR A 24 -2.84 13.93 6.41
N THR A 25 -3.00 15.26 6.39
CA THR A 25 -4.25 15.90 5.94
C THR A 25 -4.50 15.62 4.46
N LEU A 26 -3.47 15.72 3.62
CA LEU A 26 -3.55 15.40 2.19
C LEU A 26 -3.90 13.93 1.96
N ILE A 27 -3.22 13.01 2.65
CA ILE A 27 -3.53 11.57 2.55
C ILE A 27 -4.96 11.29 2.98
N LYS A 28 -5.46 11.94 4.04
CA LYS A 28 -6.85 11.77 4.48
C LYS A 28 -7.86 12.27 3.45
N GLN A 29 -7.64 13.45 2.87
CA GLN A 29 -8.50 14.00 1.82
C GLN A 29 -8.52 13.14 0.57
N LEU A 30 -7.36 12.62 0.17
CA LEU A 30 -7.21 11.63 -0.89
C LEU A 30 -8.06 10.39 -0.62
N TRP A 31 -7.90 9.86 0.58
CA TRP A 31 -8.43 8.55 0.91
C TRP A 31 -9.94 8.53 1.06
N THR A 32 -10.57 9.66 1.42
CA THR A 32 -12.04 9.73 1.51
C THR A 32 -12.73 9.36 0.20
N GLU A 33 -12.16 9.70 -0.95
CA GLU A 33 -12.73 9.31 -2.25
C GLU A 33 -12.58 7.80 -2.51
N ILE A 34 -11.44 7.24 -2.10
CA ILE A 34 -11.14 5.81 -2.25
C ILE A 34 -12.04 4.99 -1.33
N GLU A 35 -12.25 5.46 -0.09
CA GLU A 35 -13.06 4.82 0.93
C GLU A 35 -14.55 4.71 0.54
N ASP A 36 -15.07 5.65 -0.25
CA ASP A 36 -16.44 5.58 -0.78
C ASP A 36 -16.60 4.46 -1.82
N LYS A 37 -15.54 4.11 -2.56
CA LYS A 37 -15.58 3.12 -3.66
C LYS A 37 -14.33 2.24 -3.73
N PRO A 38 -13.97 1.49 -2.66
CA PRO A 38 -12.69 0.77 -2.58
C PRO A 38 -12.56 -0.31 -3.65
N GLN A 39 -13.68 -0.94 -4.03
CA GLN A 39 -13.76 -1.90 -5.13
C GLN A 39 -13.39 -1.29 -6.50
N TYR A 40 -13.80 -0.06 -6.77
CA TYR A 40 -13.53 0.62 -8.05
C TYR A 40 -12.05 0.97 -8.14
N TYR A 41 -11.51 1.67 -7.15
CA TYR A 41 -10.10 2.07 -7.13
C TYR A 41 -9.16 0.88 -7.01
N GLY A 42 -9.53 -0.15 -6.25
CA GLY A 42 -8.81 -1.41 -6.18
C GLY A 42 -8.75 -2.10 -7.54
N ASN A 43 -9.90 -2.28 -8.21
CA ASN A 43 -9.92 -2.86 -9.55
C ASN A 43 -9.11 -2.04 -10.55
N LEU A 44 -9.25 -0.71 -10.53
CA LEU A 44 -8.51 0.20 -11.41
C LEU A 44 -7.00 0.05 -11.23
N PHE A 45 -6.53 0.20 -10.00
CA PHE A 45 -5.11 0.09 -9.66
C PHE A 45 -4.54 -1.28 -10.01
N PHE A 46 -5.14 -2.37 -9.51
CA PHE A 46 -4.59 -3.70 -9.71
C PHE A 46 -4.68 -4.18 -11.15
N THR A 47 -5.70 -3.79 -11.91
CA THR A 47 -5.77 -4.12 -13.35
C THR A 47 -4.65 -3.41 -14.11
N SER A 48 -4.44 -2.11 -13.85
CA SER A 48 -3.35 -1.34 -14.45
C SER A 48 -1.98 -1.93 -14.07
N PHE A 49 -1.74 -2.12 -12.77
CA PHE A 49 -0.50 -2.65 -12.21
C PHE A 49 -0.16 -4.04 -12.79
N LEU A 50 -1.12 -4.96 -12.85
CA LEU A 50 -0.88 -6.31 -13.38
C LEU A 50 -0.76 -6.34 -14.91
N GLY A 51 -1.30 -5.33 -15.60
CA GLY A 51 -1.05 -5.11 -17.02
C GLY A 51 0.40 -4.71 -17.32
N VAL A 52 0.98 -3.85 -16.47
CA VAL A 52 2.39 -3.40 -16.59
C VAL A 52 3.37 -4.45 -16.05
N TYR A 53 3.01 -5.13 -14.97
CA TYR A 53 3.85 -6.09 -14.25
C TYR A 53 3.21 -7.49 -14.17
N PRO A 54 3.09 -8.20 -15.31
CA PRO A 54 2.39 -9.48 -15.37
C PRO A 54 3.03 -10.60 -14.53
N GLN A 55 4.30 -10.47 -14.13
CA GLN A 55 4.97 -11.43 -13.25
C GLN A 55 4.29 -11.59 -11.87
N TYR A 56 3.47 -10.61 -11.46
CA TYR A 56 2.74 -10.65 -10.19
C TYR A 56 1.36 -11.33 -10.29
N ILE A 57 0.88 -11.66 -11.49
CA ILE A 57 -0.41 -12.34 -11.70
C ILE A 57 -0.47 -13.67 -10.93
N LYS A 58 0.66 -14.37 -10.80
CA LYS A 58 0.81 -15.65 -10.07
C LYS A 58 0.33 -15.60 -8.61
N TYR A 59 0.21 -14.42 -8.00
CA TYR A 59 -0.28 -14.27 -6.63
C TYR A 59 -1.81 -14.24 -6.52
N TYR A 60 -2.50 -14.09 -7.66
CA TYR A 60 -3.94 -13.91 -7.71
C TYR A 60 -4.68 -15.07 -8.38
N THR A 61 -3.97 -15.92 -9.13
CA THR A 61 -4.52 -17.07 -9.86
C THR A 61 -3.62 -18.30 -9.75
N LEU A 62 -4.23 -19.48 -9.88
CA LEU A 62 -3.52 -20.76 -9.99
C LEU A 62 -2.93 -21.00 -11.39
N ASN A 63 -3.41 -20.27 -12.40
CA ASN A 63 -2.93 -20.38 -13.78
C ASN A 63 -2.46 -19.01 -14.30
N PRO A 64 -1.18 -18.64 -14.12
CA PRO A 64 -0.66 -17.33 -14.49
C PRO A 64 -0.47 -17.13 -16.00
N HIS A 65 -0.62 -18.19 -16.82
CA HIS A 65 -0.49 -18.10 -18.28
C HIS A 65 -1.79 -17.69 -18.96
N VAL A 66 -2.91 -17.65 -18.23
CA VAL A 66 -4.19 -17.18 -18.72
C VAL A 66 -4.35 -15.70 -18.35
N PRO A 67 -4.81 -14.85 -19.27
CA PRO A 67 -5.10 -13.45 -18.95
C PRO A 67 -5.99 -13.35 -17.72
N LEU A 68 -5.60 -12.49 -16.78
CA LEU A 68 -6.35 -12.30 -15.56
C LEU A 68 -7.70 -11.64 -15.90
N SER A 69 -8.79 -12.38 -15.75
CA SER A 69 -10.13 -11.81 -15.81
C SER A 69 -10.52 -11.37 -14.41
N VAL A 70 -10.76 -10.07 -14.23
CA VAL A 70 -11.24 -9.52 -12.94
C VAL A 70 -12.67 -10.00 -12.72
N ASP A 71 -12.79 -11.06 -11.91
CA ASP A 71 -14.06 -11.60 -11.45
C ASP A 71 -14.44 -11.08 -10.06
N VAL A 72 -15.62 -11.44 -9.58
CA VAL A 72 -16.12 -11.05 -8.24
C VAL A 72 -15.13 -11.43 -7.12
N ARG A 73 -14.39 -12.54 -7.26
CA ARG A 73 -13.45 -12.99 -6.23
C ARG A 73 -12.21 -12.10 -6.19
N LEU A 74 -11.68 -11.72 -7.36
CA LEU A 74 -10.56 -10.78 -7.44
C LEU A 74 -10.97 -9.37 -6.99
N THR A 75 -12.15 -8.90 -7.37
CA THR A 75 -12.66 -7.62 -6.87
C THR A 75 -12.79 -7.61 -5.35
N ALA A 76 -13.28 -8.70 -4.74
CA ALA A 76 -13.33 -8.81 -3.28
C ALA A 76 -11.92 -8.74 -2.65
N LYS A 77 -10.92 -9.43 -3.24
CA LYS A 77 -9.53 -9.37 -2.77
C LYS A 77 -8.95 -7.96 -2.87
N PHE A 78 -9.12 -7.29 -4.01
CA PHE A 78 -8.62 -5.94 -4.22
C PHE A 78 -9.29 -4.93 -3.28
N THR A 79 -10.59 -5.09 -3.02
CA THR A 79 -11.33 -4.29 -2.03
C THR A 79 -10.70 -4.41 -0.64
N VAL A 80 -10.47 -5.65 -0.17
CA VAL A 80 -9.84 -5.90 1.14
C VAL A 80 -8.43 -5.31 1.22
N ILE A 81 -7.65 -5.38 0.13
CA ILE A 81 -6.32 -4.77 0.11
C ILE A 81 -6.41 -3.25 0.24
N MET A 82 -7.32 -2.60 -0.51
CA MET A 82 -7.53 -1.16 -0.41
C MET A 82 -7.95 -0.79 1.01
N GLU A 83 -8.95 -1.45 1.59
CA GLU A 83 -9.37 -1.20 2.98
C GLU A 83 -8.19 -1.33 3.96
N ALA A 84 -7.39 -2.39 3.86
CA ALA A 84 -6.23 -2.61 4.71
C ALA A 84 -5.17 -1.49 4.60
N ILE A 85 -4.93 -0.99 3.38
CA ILE A 85 -4.04 0.17 3.15
C ILE A 85 -4.62 1.43 3.83
N GLY A 86 -5.94 1.63 3.76
CA GLY A 86 -6.62 2.73 4.43
C GLY A 86 -6.44 2.70 5.95
N TYR A 87 -6.73 1.55 6.56
CA TYR A 87 -6.50 1.33 8.00
C TYR A 87 -5.04 1.59 8.40
N LEU A 88 -4.08 1.15 7.57
CA LEU A 88 -2.65 1.36 7.82
C LEU A 88 -2.29 2.84 7.81
N MET A 89 -2.77 3.61 6.83
CA MET A 89 -2.36 5.00 6.63
C MET A 89 -3.12 5.99 7.52
N LEU A 90 -4.41 5.76 7.77
CA LEU A 90 -5.26 6.73 8.46
C LEU A 90 -5.38 6.44 9.95
N ASP A 91 -5.69 5.21 10.30
CA ASP A 91 -6.13 4.88 11.66
C ASP A 91 -4.97 4.44 12.54
N VAL A 92 -4.09 3.61 11.99
CA VAL A 92 -3.07 2.91 12.75
C VAL A 92 -1.72 3.62 12.68
N TYR A 93 -1.46 4.41 11.64
CA TYR A 93 -0.18 5.08 11.41
C TYR A 93 0.33 5.90 12.59
N ARG A 94 -0.56 6.61 13.29
CA ARG A 94 -0.22 7.44 14.46
C ARG A 94 -0.02 6.62 15.75
N ASN A 95 -0.43 5.35 15.76
CA ASN A 95 -0.27 4.43 16.88
C ASN A 95 0.81 3.37 16.57
N ARG A 96 2.06 3.69 16.91
CA ARG A 96 3.23 2.83 16.63
C ARG A 96 3.04 1.37 17.02
N LYS A 97 2.48 1.07 18.19
CA LYS A 97 2.28 -0.32 18.63
C LYS A 97 1.29 -1.09 17.76
N GLN A 98 0.23 -0.43 17.31
CA GLN A 98 -0.74 -1.05 16.40
C GLN A 98 -0.15 -1.17 14.99
N LEU A 99 0.63 -0.18 14.55
CA LEU A 99 1.33 -0.19 13.26
C LEU A 99 2.30 -1.36 13.19
N ASP A 100 3.17 -1.52 14.19
CA ASP A 100 4.13 -2.63 14.27
C ASP A 100 3.42 -3.99 14.17
N ARG A 101 2.30 -4.14 14.87
CA ARG A 101 1.52 -5.40 14.86
C ARG A 101 0.88 -5.66 13.51
N LEU A 102 0.28 -4.65 12.88
CA LEU A 102 -0.39 -4.82 11.60
C LEU A 102 0.61 -5.05 10.47
N VAL A 103 1.70 -4.29 10.44
CA VAL A 103 2.82 -4.51 9.50
C VAL A 103 3.42 -5.90 9.69
N GLY A 104 3.64 -6.32 10.94
CA GLY A 104 4.12 -7.66 11.26
C GLY A 104 3.16 -8.77 10.81
N TYR A 105 1.85 -8.57 10.96
CA TYR A 105 0.83 -9.49 10.47
C TYR A 105 0.84 -9.59 8.93
N VAL A 106 0.88 -8.44 8.24
CA VAL A 106 0.96 -8.42 6.77
C VAL A 106 2.23 -9.14 6.31
N ALA A 107 3.39 -8.86 6.91
CA ALA A 107 4.64 -9.56 6.60
C ALA A 107 4.53 -11.07 6.83
N MET A 108 3.89 -11.51 7.92
CA MET A 108 3.68 -12.93 8.22
C MET A 108 2.82 -13.62 7.15
N VAL A 109 1.70 -13.01 6.74
CA VAL A 109 0.79 -13.58 5.73
C VAL A 109 1.47 -13.70 4.36
N HIS A 110 2.40 -12.80 4.04
CA HIS A 110 3.07 -12.74 2.74
C HIS A 110 4.48 -13.38 2.73
N LYS A 111 4.94 -13.96 3.85
CA LYS A 111 6.32 -14.45 4.02
C LYS A 111 6.75 -15.47 2.95
N ASP A 112 5.82 -16.31 2.49
CA ASP A 112 6.10 -17.40 1.56
C ASP A 112 6.00 -16.97 0.08
N MET A 113 5.60 -15.72 -0.18
CA MET A 113 5.50 -15.17 -1.53
C MET A 113 6.86 -14.80 -2.14
N ARG A 114 7.93 -14.80 -1.32
CA ARG A 114 9.30 -14.47 -1.73
C ARG A 114 9.41 -13.10 -2.40
N LEU A 115 8.62 -12.14 -1.93
CA LEU A 115 8.70 -10.74 -2.35
C LEU A 115 9.99 -10.13 -1.81
N ASP A 116 10.72 -9.41 -2.66
CA ASP A 116 11.92 -8.68 -2.26
C ASP A 116 11.69 -7.16 -2.17
N LYS A 117 12.76 -6.41 -1.84
CA LYS A 117 12.69 -4.94 -1.74
C LYS A 117 12.32 -4.28 -3.07
N GLN A 118 12.74 -4.85 -4.20
CA GLN A 118 12.43 -4.31 -5.51
C GLN A 118 10.94 -4.47 -5.81
N ASP A 119 10.35 -5.63 -5.49
CA ASP A 119 8.92 -5.87 -5.66
C ASP A 119 8.09 -4.84 -4.88
N MET A 120 8.45 -4.61 -3.62
CA MET A 120 7.78 -3.62 -2.76
C MET A 120 7.97 -2.18 -3.27
N THR A 121 9.15 -1.85 -3.80
CA THR A 121 9.46 -0.53 -4.35
C THR A 121 8.62 -0.25 -5.60
N VAL A 122 8.49 -1.22 -6.49
CA VAL A 122 7.65 -1.13 -7.69
C VAL A 122 6.18 -0.93 -7.30
N CYS A 123 5.66 -1.76 -6.40
CA CYS A 123 4.29 -1.62 -5.93
C CYS A 123 4.02 -0.24 -5.31
N HIS A 124 4.93 0.26 -4.47
CA HIS A 124 4.81 1.57 -3.84
C HIS A 124 4.85 2.72 -4.87
N TYR A 125 5.76 2.66 -5.84
CA TYR A 125 5.90 3.68 -6.87
C TYR A 125 4.63 3.81 -7.72
N GLU A 126 4.10 2.69 -8.21
CA GLU A 126 2.88 2.66 -9.02
C GLU A 126 1.67 3.11 -8.20
N PHE A 127 1.54 2.64 -6.96
CA PHE A 127 0.44 3.03 -6.09
C PHE A 127 0.44 4.53 -5.84
N ARG A 128 1.62 5.12 -5.58
CA ARG A 128 1.76 6.58 -5.43
C ARG A 128 1.35 7.32 -6.71
N ASN A 129 1.76 6.86 -7.88
CA ASN A 129 1.40 7.51 -9.13
C ASN A 129 -0.12 7.48 -9.39
N GLU A 130 -0.76 6.36 -9.10
CA GLU A 130 -2.22 6.23 -9.23
C GLU A 130 -2.95 7.19 -8.26
N LEU A 131 -2.50 7.27 -6.99
CA LEU A 131 -3.04 8.24 -6.03
C LEU A 131 -2.88 9.69 -6.51
N LEU A 132 -1.74 10.03 -7.12
CA LEU A 132 -1.51 11.36 -7.68
C LEU A 132 -2.36 11.63 -8.93
N ALA A 133 -2.65 10.61 -9.74
CA ALA A 133 -3.53 10.74 -10.90
C ALA A 133 -4.97 11.03 -10.47
N ILE A 134 -5.44 10.37 -9.40
CA ILE A 134 -6.74 10.67 -8.77
C ILE A 134 -6.78 12.14 -8.31
N LEU A 135 -5.70 12.66 -7.72
CA LEU A 135 -5.60 14.09 -7.39
C LEU A 135 -5.62 15.01 -8.60
N GLY A 136 -4.88 14.68 -9.66
CA GLY A 136 -4.83 15.47 -10.89
C GLY A 136 -6.18 15.55 -11.60
N ALA A 137 -7.00 14.50 -11.50
CA ALA A 137 -8.37 14.50 -11.98
C ALA A 137 -9.29 15.44 -11.16
N ASN A 138 -8.97 15.67 -9.89
CA ASN A 138 -9.75 16.52 -8.98
C ASN A 138 -9.28 17.99 -8.93
N VAL A 139 -8.05 18.29 -9.33
CA VAL A 139 -7.48 19.65 -9.31
C VAL A 139 -7.41 20.19 -10.73
N SER A 140 -8.53 20.71 -11.25
CA SER A 140 -8.58 21.46 -12.50
C SER A 140 -8.06 22.92 -12.39
N ASN A 141 -7.22 23.22 -11.40
CA ASN A 141 -6.58 24.53 -11.25
C ASN A 141 -5.06 24.35 -11.09
N GLU A 142 -4.37 24.54 -12.20
CA GLU A 142 -2.96 24.26 -12.46
C GLU A 142 -1.95 25.12 -11.65
N ASN A 143 -2.41 26.00 -10.76
CA ASN A 143 -1.56 27.03 -10.14
C ASN A 143 -1.14 26.80 -8.68
N ASP A 144 -1.67 25.78 -7.99
CA ASP A 144 -1.43 25.62 -6.53
C ASP A 144 -0.34 24.61 -6.14
N TRP A 145 0.30 23.92 -7.10
CA TRP A 145 1.28 22.88 -6.76
C TRP A 145 2.71 23.21 -7.21
N LYS A 146 3.45 23.89 -6.34
CA LYS A 146 4.91 23.74 -6.29
C LYS A 146 5.24 22.66 -5.28
N VAL A 147 5.38 21.41 -5.75
CA VAL A 147 6.00 20.35 -4.93
C VAL A 147 7.41 20.83 -4.57
N PRO A 148 7.83 20.82 -3.29
CA PRO A 148 9.25 20.80 -2.98
C PRO A 148 9.80 19.49 -3.55
N ARG A 149 10.74 19.58 -4.51
CA ARG A 149 11.59 18.45 -4.86
C ARG A 149 12.41 18.10 -3.61
N SER A 150 11.89 17.20 -2.77
CA SER A 150 12.72 16.55 -1.75
C SER A 150 13.40 15.37 -2.42
N ASP A 151 14.69 15.51 -2.62
CA ASP A 151 15.58 14.49 -3.14
C ASP A 151 15.38 13.14 -2.44
N ASN A 152 15.51 12.08 -3.25
CA ASN A 152 15.53 10.67 -2.89
C ASN A 152 16.29 10.38 -1.58
N LYS A 153 15.60 10.39 -0.44
CA LYS A 153 16.15 9.94 0.86
C LYS A 153 15.25 8.94 1.59
N ILE A 154 14.24 8.37 0.93
CA ILE A 154 13.29 7.47 1.60
C ILE A 154 13.88 6.07 1.85
N PHE A 155 14.98 5.67 1.18
CA PHE A 155 15.63 4.38 1.45
C PHE A 155 17.16 4.41 1.24
N GLN A 156 17.89 4.97 2.22
CA GLN A 156 19.27 4.56 2.50
C GLN A 156 19.28 3.68 3.75
#